data_AF-A0A2A5XQY0-F1
#
_entry.id   AF-A0A2A5XQY0-F1
#
_cell.length_a   1.000
_cell.length_b   1.000
_cell.length_c   1.000
_cell.angle_alpha   90.00
_cell.angle_beta   90.00
_cell.angle_gamma   90.00
#
_symmetry.space_group_name_H-M   'P 1'
#
loop_
_entity.id
_entity.type
_entity.pdbx_description
1 polymer ?
#
loop_
_entity_poly.entity_id
_entity_poly.type
_entity_poly.pdbx_seq_one_letter_code
_entity_poly.pdbx_strand_id
1 'polypeptide(L)'
;MFQLISLQWKSFFRSASLAGNLFSKIMMFFWIFWSILMSLSLGVIHGTGASLLNPEGEKISDPFSWLNKEMIYIIGYMMIARYLFQKIPILNIRSLLLTPLKKSKIIRYAMHQTIFSIFNLIAFFYLIPFSIMLNLDPDTGYFNSSNLLMWNLSIILIVYFTNFLNILLNKKDKLVIIFGVVLTLIKILEYNNLLDISLYTESVFYSLYDTPTLVITPLALLIYIYYYVFNFYRKNLSIDTGLNMKVKEAKMTNYQWLDSFGSAAIFLKNDLRLITRAKRARSTTIMGILFVFYGFIFMAFDDLYGETMEFFGLFFSTAGFMFTFCGMVPSWDSKHYPLMMCQNITYLDYIKSKWYLGFVGTIFTTLLSLIIYSYFGFYYVVVIVCAGLYNLGVNSYTTLWSGAFNRTAIDLDSNKNAFGDKKSFNSKTLLLVIPQLILPWVVFYFVSDSYDKFIGAYAVGIIGIFGIFLRNMIFKIILKTYKSQKYSAISAYKQTN
;
A
#
# COMPACT_ATOMS: atom_id res chain seq x y z
N MET A 1 -28.14 -10.86 15.05
CA MET A 1 -26.97 -10.65 14.16
C MET A 1 -27.27 -9.53 13.16
N PHE A 2 -28.44 -9.58 12.51
CA PHE A 2 -28.97 -8.53 11.63
C PHE A 2 -28.96 -7.11 12.21
N GLN A 3 -29.31 -6.91 13.49
CA GLN A 3 -29.22 -5.57 14.11
C GLN A 3 -27.79 -5.00 14.14
N LEU A 4 -26.76 -5.82 14.36
CA LEU A 4 -25.36 -5.37 14.33
C LEU A 4 -24.92 -5.02 12.90
N ILE A 5 -25.39 -5.78 11.90
CA ILE A 5 -25.18 -5.47 10.48
C ILE A 5 -25.86 -4.14 10.12
N SER A 6 -27.12 -3.93 10.56
CA SER A 6 -27.85 -2.68 10.37
C SER A 6 -27.15 -1.49 11.02
N LEU A 7 -26.64 -1.64 12.26
CA LEU A 7 -25.86 -0.59 12.93
C LEU A 7 -24.57 -0.26 12.18
N GLN A 8 -23.92 -1.24 11.56
CA GLN A 8 -22.73 -1.02 10.72
C GLN A 8 -23.08 -0.26 9.44
N TRP A 9 -24.15 -0.63 8.75
CA TRP A 9 -24.64 0.11 7.58
C TRP A 9 -25.01 1.54 7.97
N LYS A 10 -25.70 1.72 9.10
CA LYS A 10 -26.00 3.06 9.65
C LYS A 10 -24.75 3.81 10.04
N SER A 11 -23.71 3.19 10.61
CA SER A 11 -22.45 3.87 10.95
C SER A 11 -21.66 4.25 9.71
N PHE A 12 -21.66 3.40 8.68
CA PHE A 12 -21.14 3.73 7.37
C PHE A 12 -21.86 4.95 6.81
N PHE A 13 -23.21 4.94 6.88
CA PHE A 13 -24.06 6.02 6.37
C PHE A 13 -24.08 7.31 7.22
N ARG A 14 -23.71 7.24 8.50
CA ARG A 14 -23.74 8.39 9.43
C ARG A 14 -22.37 8.92 9.82
N SER A 15 -21.30 8.21 9.46
CA SER A 15 -19.94 8.70 9.74
C SER A 15 -19.72 10.04 9.02
N ALA A 16 -19.04 11.00 9.69
CA ALA A 16 -18.65 12.29 9.11
C ALA A 16 -17.87 12.15 7.79
N SER A 17 -17.36 10.95 7.48
CA SER A 17 -16.75 10.59 6.20
C SER A 17 -17.72 10.59 5.01
N LEU A 18 -19.04 10.57 5.25
CA LEU A 18 -20.02 10.57 4.17
C LEU A 18 -20.15 11.93 3.49
N ALA A 19 -20.10 13.01 4.27
CA ALA A 19 -20.14 14.38 3.77
C ALA A 19 -18.80 14.86 3.20
N GLY A 20 -17.66 14.29 3.65
CA GLY A 20 -16.33 14.76 3.26
C GLY A 20 -15.59 13.95 2.17
N ASN A 21 -15.94 12.68 1.93
CA ASN A 21 -15.04 11.76 1.19
C ASN A 21 -15.71 11.07 -0.01
N LEU A 22 -16.36 11.82 -0.91
CA LEU A 22 -16.89 11.26 -2.16
C LEU A 22 -15.78 10.55 -2.97
N PHE A 23 -14.61 11.18 -3.12
CA PHE A 23 -13.46 10.62 -3.83
C PHE A 23 -12.92 9.32 -3.20
N SER A 24 -12.75 9.24 -1.88
CA SER A 24 -12.27 8.00 -1.23
C SER A 24 -13.24 6.83 -1.44
N LYS A 25 -14.54 7.10 -1.57
CA LYS A 25 -15.53 6.06 -1.87
C LYS A 25 -15.52 5.68 -3.34
N ILE A 26 -15.38 6.66 -4.23
CA ILE A 26 -15.19 6.40 -5.67
C ILE A 26 -13.96 5.52 -5.85
N MET A 27 -12.83 5.86 -5.22
CA MET A 27 -11.62 5.03 -5.26
C MET A 27 -11.83 3.66 -4.62
N MET A 28 -12.53 3.56 -3.49
CA MET A 28 -12.84 2.26 -2.87
C MET A 28 -13.70 1.38 -3.79
N PHE A 29 -14.75 1.96 -4.40
CA PHE A 29 -15.63 1.25 -5.32
C PHE A 29 -14.90 0.88 -6.61
N PHE A 30 -14.06 1.79 -7.13
CA PHE A 30 -13.18 1.55 -8.26
C PHE A 30 -12.26 0.36 -7.99
N TRP A 31 -11.56 0.31 -6.85
CA TRP A 31 -10.70 -0.82 -6.51
C TRP A 31 -11.46 -2.14 -6.36
N ILE A 32 -12.67 -2.11 -5.78
CA ILE A 32 -13.53 -3.29 -5.70
C ILE A 32 -13.92 -3.76 -7.10
N PHE A 33 -14.43 -2.85 -7.93
CA PHE A 33 -14.86 -3.14 -9.29
C PHE A 33 -13.69 -3.63 -10.15
N TRP A 34 -12.55 -2.94 -10.09
CA TRP A 34 -11.30 -3.33 -10.76
C TRP A 34 -10.84 -4.72 -10.31
N SER A 35 -10.86 -5.03 -9.01
CA SER A 35 -10.47 -6.35 -8.52
C SER A 35 -11.40 -7.46 -9.02
N ILE A 36 -12.70 -7.18 -9.12
CA ILE A 36 -13.69 -8.13 -9.68
C ILE A 36 -13.42 -8.33 -11.17
N LEU A 37 -13.27 -7.25 -11.92
CA LEU A 37 -13.02 -7.28 -13.37
C LEU A 37 -11.71 -8.01 -13.69
N MET A 38 -10.63 -7.72 -12.97
CA MET A 38 -9.35 -8.42 -13.11
C MET A 38 -9.49 -9.90 -12.78
N SER A 39 -10.17 -10.26 -11.70
CA SER A 39 -10.40 -11.66 -11.32
C SER A 39 -11.17 -12.43 -12.40
N LEU A 40 -12.25 -11.84 -12.93
CA LEU A 40 -13.03 -12.40 -14.04
C LEU A 40 -12.16 -12.59 -15.29
N SER A 41 -11.40 -11.55 -15.68
CA SER A 41 -10.54 -11.59 -16.86
C SER A 41 -9.47 -12.66 -16.75
N LEU A 42 -8.80 -12.78 -15.59
CA LEU A 42 -7.79 -13.80 -15.34
C LEU A 42 -8.40 -15.20 -15.36
N GLY A 43 -9.60 -15.37 -14.80
CA GLY A 43 -10.32 -16.63 -14.88
C GLY A 43 -10.57 -17.07 -16.32
N VAL A 44 -11.03 -16.15 -17.18
CA VAL A 44 -11.24 -16.43 -18.61
C VAL A 44 -9.93 -16.75 -19.33
N ILE A 45 -8.91 -15.89 -19.18
CA ILE A 45 -7.62 -16.03 -19.87
C ILE A 45 -6.95 -17.36 -19.51
N HIS A 46 -6.79 -17.64 -18.21
CA HIS A 46 -6.19 -18.89 -17.76
C HIS A 46 -7.06 -20.10 -18.12
N GLY A 47 -8.38 -19.97 -18.15
CA GLY A 47 -9.28 -21.07 -18.53
C GLY A 47 -9.14 -21.49 -20.00
N THR A 48 -8.71 -20.58 -20.88
CA THR A 48 -8.41 -20.84 -22.30
C THR A 48 -6.94 -21.24 -22.57
N GLY A 49 -6.14 -21.39 -21.52
CA GLY A 49 -4.69 -21.65 -21.63
C GLY A 49 -3.86 -20.48 -22.13
N ALA A 50 -4.47 -19.31 -22.36
CA ALA A 50 -3.76 -18.11 -22.77
C ALA A 50 -2.95 -17.50 -21.61
N SER A 51 -1.85 -16.83 -21.94
CA SER A 51 -1.02 -16.11 -20.98
C SER A 51 -1.17 -14.60 -21.15
N LEU A 52 -1.33 -13.87 -20.04
CA LEU A 52 -1.34 -12.40 -20.06
C LEU A 52 0.03 -11.82 -20.46
N LEU A 53 1.10 -12.56 -20.20
CA LEU A 53 2.48 -12.12 -20.45
C LEU A 53 2.96 -12.46 -21.86
N ASN A 54 2.33 -13.43 -22.53
CA ASN A 54 2.61 -13.76 -23.91
C ASN A 54 1.30 -14.11 -24.65
N PRO A 55 0.51 -13.10 -25.04
CA PRO A 55 -0.80 -13.30 -25.66
C PRO A 55 -0.72 -13.99 -27.03
N GLU A 56 0.40 -13.83 -27.73
CA GLU A 56 0.70 -14.43 -29.04
C GLU A 56 1.47 -15.76 -28.91
N GLY A 57 1.81 -16.16 -27.69
CA GLY A 57 2.52 -17.40 -27.42
C GLY A 57 1.64 -18.64 -27.57
N GLU A 58 2.29 -19.81 -27.58
CA GLU A 58 1.59 -21.08 -27.53
C GLU A 58 0.73 -21.15 -26.25
N LYS A 59 -0.53 -21.54 -26.43
CA LYS A 59 -1.43 -21.80 -25.31
C LYS A 59 -0.86 -22.92 -24.44
N ILE A 60 -1.05 -22.79 -23.13
CA ILE A 60 -0.76 -23.84 -22.17
C ILE A 60 -1.66 -25.04 -22.50
N SER A 61 -1.04 -26.17 -22.83
CA SER A 61 -1.73 -27.38 -23.30
C SER A 61 -2.72 -27.96 -22.28
N ASP A 62 -2.41 -27.88 -20.98
CA ASP A 62 -3.31 -28.27 -19.89
C ASP A 62 -3.39 -27.16 -18.84
N PRO A 63 -4.35 -26.23 -18.98
CA PRO A 63 -4.51 -25.12 -18.04
C PRO A 63 -4.97 -25.58 -16.65
N PHE A 64 -5.62 -26.73 -16.55
CA PHE A 64 -6.10 -27.29 -15.29
C PHE A 64 -4.93 -27.86 -14.46
N SER A 65 -4.06 -28.67 -15.08
CA SER A 65 -2.80 -29.13 -14.47
C SER A 65 -1.94 -27.94 -14.04
N TRP A 66 -1.75 -26.95 -14.94
CA TRP A 66 -0.96 -25.77 -14.64
C TRP A 66 -1.48 -25.02 -13.41
N LEU A 67 -2.80 -24.81 -13.32
CA LEU A 67 -3.37 -24.12 -12.16
C LEU A 67 -3.15 -24.92 -10.86
N ASN A 68 -3.28 -26.25 -10.91
CA ASN A 68 -3.04 -27.11 -9.76
C ASN A 68 -1.57 -27.08 -9.32
N LYS A 69 -0.59 -27.00 -10.24
CA LYS A 69 0.83 -26.77 -9.93
C LYS A 69 1.05 -25.47 -9.16
N GLU A 70 0.45 -24.37 -9.65
CA GLU A 70 0.66 -23.03 -9.10
C GLU A 70 -0.17 -22.73 -7.83
N MET A 71 -1.11 -23.61 -7.46
CA MET A 71 -2.11 -23.34 -6.43
C MET A 71 -1.52 -22.99 -5.06
N ILE A 72 -0.40 -23.62 -4.66
CA ILE A 72 0.27 -23.32 -3.38
C ILE A 72 0.81 -21.88 -3.34
N TYR A 73 1.35 -21.41 -4.46
CA TYR A 73 1.86 -20.04 -4.59
C TYR A 73 0.71 -19.06 -4.60
N ILE A 74 -0.35 -19.34 -5.35
CA ILE A 74 -1.55 -18.49 -5.40
C ILE A 74 -2.15 -18.32 -4.00
N ILE A 75 -2.37 -19.42 -3.28
CA ILE A 75 -2.92 -19.38 -1.91
C ILE A 75 -1.96 -18.70 -0.94
N GLY A 76 -0.66 -18.96 -1.04
CA GLY A 76 0.39 -18.38 -0.21
C GLY A 76 0.52 -16.87 -0.38
N TYR A 77 0.64 -16.39 -1.62
CA TYR A 77 0.69 -14.97 -1.94
C TYR A 77 -0.63 -14.27 -1.61
N MET A 78 -1.78 -14.90 -1.85
CA MET A 78 -3.07 -14.38 -1.41
C MET A 78 -3.12 -14.23 0.12
N MET A 79 -2.55 -15.16 0.88
CA MET A 79 -2.46 -15.07 2.34
C MET A 79 -1.63 -13.85 2.77
N ILE A 80 -0.49 -13.60 2.12
CA ILE A 80 0.38 -12.44 2.39
C ILE A 80 -0.31 -11.14 2.00
N ALA A 81 -0.90 -11.07 0.81
CA ALA A 81 -1.65 -9.90 0.35
C ALA A 81 -2.81 -9.59 1.30
N ARG A 82 -3.55 -10.62 1.75
CA ARG A 82 -4.60 -10.47 2.75
C ARG A 82 -4.06 -9.91 4.06
N TYR A 83 -2.92 -10.39 4.56
CA TYR A 83 -2.29 -9.84 5.76
C TYR A 83 -1.98 -8.34 5.64
N LEU A 84 -1.43 -7.92 4.50
CA LEU A 84 -1.01 -6.54 4.25
C LEU A 84 -2.19 -5.58 4.07
N PHE A 85 -3.21 -6.00 3.31
CA PHE A 85 -4.28 -5.12 2.85
C PHE A 85 -5.60 -5.29 3.62
N GLN A 86 -5.93 -6.50 4.09
CA GLN A 86 -7.19 -6.76 4.79
C GLN A 86 -7.08 -6.34 6.26
N LYS A 87 -7.58 -5.16 6.59
CA LYS A 87 -7.74 -4.74 7.99
C LYS A 87 -8.77 -5.63 8.69
N ILE A 88 -8.32 -6.38 9.68
CA ILE A 88 -9.22 -7.26 10.42
C ILE A 88 -10.16 -6.39 11.29
N PRO A 89 -11.49 -6.62 11.28
CA PRO A 89 -12.49 -5.76 11.94
C PRO A 89 -12.38 -5.66 13.47
N ILE A 90 -11.45 -6.40 14.07
CA ILE A 90 -11.30 -6.64 15.51
C ILE A 90 -11.03 -5.35 16.30
N LEU A 91 -10.54 -4.29 15.66
CA LEU A 91 -10.25 -3.03 16.34
C LEU A 91 -11.52 -2.30 16.82
N ASN A 92 -12.68 -2.54 16.21
CA ASN A 92 -13.97 -1.96 16.66
C ASN A 92 -14.73 -2.86 17.64
N ILE A 93 -14.20 -4.04 18.00
CA ILE A 93 -14.84 -4.95 18.96
C ILE A 93 -14.79 -4.40 20.39
N ARG A 94 -13.79 -3.58 20.71
CA ARG A 94 -13.60 -3.07 22.08
C ARG A 94 -14.79 -2.25 22.57
N SER A 95 -15.38 -1.42 21.72
CA SER A 95 -16.59 -0.68 22.09
C SER A 95 -17.78 -1.60 22.34
N LEU A 96 -17.87 -2.72 21.61
CA LEU A 96 -18.90 -3.73 21.83
C LEU A 96 -18.69 -4.52 23.13
N LEU A 97 -17.46 -4.65 23.64
CA LEU A 97 -17.20 -5.29 24.94
C LEU A 97 -17.78 -4.50 26.12
N LEU A 98 -18.01 -3.20 25.96
CA LEU A 98 -18.67 -2.34 26.95
C LEU A 98 -20.20 -2.45 26.93
N THR A 99 -20.75 -3.11 25.90
CA THR A 99 -22.20 -3.32 25.78
C THR A 99 -22.61 -4.62 26.48
N PRO A 100 -23.90 -4.82 26.83
CA PRO A 100 -24.39 -6.06 27.47
C PRO A 100 -24.37 -7.29 26.55
N LEU A 101 -23.72 -7.23 25.39
CA LEU A 101 -23.61 -8.34 24.46
C LEU A 101 -22.64 -9.41 25.00
N LYS A 102 -23.07 -10.68 24.97
CA LYS A 102 -22.20 -11.81 25.30
C LYS A 102 -20.94 -11.78 24.42
N LYS A 103 -19.77 -11.94 25.04
CA LYS A 103 -18.45 -12.01 24.38
C LYS A 103 -18.43 -12.96 23.18
N SER A 104 -19.09 -14.12 23.29
CA SER A 104 -19.20 -15.10 22.20
C SER A 104 -19.92 -14.54 20.96
N LYS A 105 -20.98 -13.75 21.15
CA LYS A 105 -21.75 -13.11 20.07
C LYS A 105 -20.92 -12.05 19.37
N ILE A 106 -20.13 -11.30 20.12
CA ILE A 106 -19.22 -10.28 19.61
C ILE A 106 -18.11 -10.91 18.76
N ILE A 107 -17.46 -11.98 19.28
CA ILE A 107 -16.40 -12.71 18.55
C ILE A 107 -16.96 -13.30 17.26
N ARG A 108 -18.11 -14.00 17.31
CA ARG A 108 -18.74 -14.55 16.11
C ARG A 108 -19.05 -13.46 15.10
N TYR A 109 -19.65 -12.35 15.52
CA TYR A 109 -19.95 -11.24 14.64
C TYR A 109 -18.71 -10.73 13.90
N ALA A 110 -17.60 -10.52 14.61
CA ALA A 110 -16.36 -10.08 13.98
C ALA A 110 -15.73 -11.09 13.04
N MET A 111 -15.79 -12.39 13.36
CA MET A 111 -15.34 -13.44 12.46
C MET A 111 -16.19 -13.49 11.19
N HIS A 112 -17.52 -13.42 11.30
CA HIS A 112 -18.42 -13.48 10.15
C HIS A 112 -18.28 -12.27 9.23
N GLN A 113 -17.88 -11.10 9.75
CA GLN A 113 -17.57 -9.95 8.90
C GLN A 113 -16.44 -10.22 7.91
N THR A 114 -15.51 -11.10 8.24
CA THR A 114 -14.39 -11.43 7.33
C THR A 114 -14.79 -12.41 6.22
N ILE A 115 -15.97 -13.04 6.31
CA ILE A 115 -16.46 -13.97 5.28
C ILE A 115 -16.69 -13.23 3.97
N PHE A 116 -17.30 -12.04 4.02
CA PHE A 116 -17.60 -11.21 2.85
C PHE A 116 -16.46 -10.25 2.47
N SER A 117 -15.20 -10.62 2.74
CA SER A 117 -14.07 -9.81 2.30
C SER A 117 -13.87 -9.94 0.78
N ILE A 118 -13.36 -8.88 0.14
CA ILE A 118 -13.04 -8.90 -1.29
C ILE A 118 -12.06 -10.02 -1.63
N PHE A 119 -11.12 -10.34 -0.73
CA PHE A 119 -10.16 -11.44 -0.90
C PHE A 119 -10.80 -12.83 -0.93
N ASN A 120 -11.97 -13.03 -0.30
CA ASN A 120 -12.69 -14.30 -0.44
C ASN A 120 -13.53 -14.29 -1.73
N LEU A 121 -14.15 -13.15 -2.04
CA LEU A 121 -14.98 -13.01 -3.24
C LEU A 121 -14.18 -13.14 -4.54
N ILE A 122 -12.94 -12.66 -4.57
CA ILE A 122 -12.03 -12.79 -5.72
C ILE A 122 -11.92 -14.26 -6.16
N ALA A 123 -11.84 -15.20 -5.22
CA ALA A 123 -11.75 -16.63 -5.55
C ALA A 123 -12.98 -17.12 -6.34
N PHE A 124 -14.19 -16.67 -5.97
CA PHE A 124 -15.40 -17.01 -6.73
C PHE A 124 -15.37 -16.41 -8.14
N PHE A 125 -15.00 -15.13 -8.25
CA PHE A 125 -14.92 -14.44 -9.54
C PHE A 125 -13.81 -14.99 -10.45
N TYR A 126 -12.80 -15.66 -9.91
CA TYR A 126 -11.76 -16.33 -10.69
C TYR A 126 -12.18 -17.73 -11.10
N LEU A 127 -12.60 -18.55 -10.13
CA LEU A 127 -12.85 -19.98 -10.32
C LEU A 127 -14.06 -20.24 -11.23
N ILE A 128 -15.11 -19.42 -11.17
CA ILE A 128 -16.31 -19.63 -11.97
C ILE A 128 -16.02 -19.46 -13.48
N PRO A 129 -15.47 -18.31 -13.96
CA PRO A 129 -15.11 -18.17 -15.38
C PRO A 129 -14.06 -19.18 -15.84
N PHE A 130 -13.05 -19.45 -15.02
CA PHE A 130 -12.02 -20.45 -15.30
C PHE A 130 -12.62 -21.83 -15.62
N SER A 131 -13.52 -22.27 -14.74
CA SER A 131 -14.24 -23.54 -14.88
C SER A 131 -15.16 -23.60 -16.10
N ILE A 132 -15.79 -22.48 -16.44
CA ILE A 132 -16.65 -22.39 -17.62
C ILE A 132 -15.79 -22.51 -18.89
N MET A 133 -14.69 -21.76 -18.97
CA MET A 133 -13.81 -21.78 -20.15
C MET A 133 -13.14 -23.13 -20.36
N LEU A 134 -12.69 -23.79 -19.27
CA LEU A 134 -12.16 -25.16 -19.35
C LEU A 134 -13.13 -26.20 -19.94
N ASN A 135 -14.45 -26.01 -19.76
CA ASN A 135 -15.45 -26.91 -20.34
C ASN A 135 -15.88 -26.52 -21.76
N LEU A 136 -15.62 -25.28 -22.16
CA LEU A 136 -15.98 -24.75 -23.48
C LEU A 136 -14.84 -24.90 -24.50
N ASP A 137 -13.59 -24.98 -24.03
CA ASP A 137 -12.43 -25.11 -24.91
C ASP A 137 -12.40 -26.54 -25.52
N PRO A 138 -12.49 -26.68 -26.85
CA PRO A 138 -12.47 -27.98 -27.51
C PRO A 138 -11.16 -28.75 -27.28
N ASP A 139 -10.07 -28.03 -27.04
CA ASP A 139 -8.71 -28.59 -26.98
C ASP A 139 -8.40 -29.24 -25.61
N THR A 140 -9.08 -28.81 -24.53
CA THR A 140 -8.83 -29.31 -23.16
C THR A 140 -9.65 -30.56 -22.80
N GLY A 141 -10.61 -30.94 -23.66
CA GLY A 141 -11.51 -32.07 -23.45
C GLY A 141 -12.68 -31.78 -22.50
N TYR A 142 -13.59 -32.76 -22.35
CA TYR A 142 -14.78 -32.62 -21.51
C TYR A 142 -14.48 -32.99 -20.05
N PHE A 143 -14.48 -32.00 -19.16
CA PHE A 143 -14.41 -32.24 -17.71
C PHE A 143 -15.78 -32.63 -17.16
N ASN A 144 -15.79 -33.49 -16.12
CA ASN A 144 -17.03 -33.79 -15.41
C ASN A 144 -17.42 -32.58 -14.54
N SER A 145 -18.55 -31.94 -14.88
CA SER A 145 -19.00 -30.72 -14.21
C SER A 145 -19.22 -30.91 -12.70
N SER A 146 -19.58 -32.11 -12.25
CA SER A 146 -19.76 -32.41 -10.83
C SER A 146 -18.42 -32.41 -10.08
N ASN A 147 -17.42 -33.10 -10.63
CA ASN A 147 -16.08 -33.17 -10.03
C ASN A 147 -15.43 -31.78 -9.99
N LEU A 148 -15.61 -31.00 -11.04
CA LEU A 148 -15.07 -29.65 -11.15
C LEU A 148 -15.76 -28.68 -10.18
N LEU A 149 -17.07 -28.85 -9.92
CA LEU A 149 -17.78 -28.11 -8.88
C LEU A 149 -17.25 -28.44 -7.48
N MET A 150 -16.96 -29.72 -7.21
CA MET A 150 -16.37 -30.17 -5.94
C MET A 150 -14.94 -29.68 -5.75
N TRP A 151 -14.14 -29.67 -6.82
CA TRP A 151 -12.82 -29.05 -6.82
C TRP A 151 -12.90 -27.55 -6.49
N ASN A 152 -13.78 -26.80 -7.16
CA ASN A 152 -14.03 -25.38 -6.86
C ASN A 152 -14.42 -25.15 -5.41
N LEU A 153 -15.34 -25.95 -4.89
CA LEU A 153 -15.77 -25.89 -3.49
C LEU A 153 -14.59 -26.13 -2.54
N SER A 154 -13.71 -27.09 -2.84
CA SER A 154 -12.50 -27.36 -2.07
C SER A 154 -11.57 -26.16 -2.02
N ILE A 155 -11.28 -25.53 -3.18
CA ILE A 155 -10.42 -24.34 -3.23
C ILE A 155 -11.04 -23.19 -2.43
N ILE A 156 -12.35 -22.96 -2.57
CA ILE A 156 -13.08 -21.93 -1.81
C ILE A 156 -12.95 -22.19 -0.29
N LEU A 157 -13.12 -23.43 0.16
CA LEU A 157 -12.97 -23.80 1.57
C LEU A 157 -11.54 -23.50 2.08
N ILE A 158 -10.52 -23.75 1.26
CA ILE A 158 -9.12 -23.41 1.59
C ILE A 158 -8.91 -21.89 1.64
N VAL A 159 -9.53 -21.12 0.73
CA VAL A 159 -9.52 -19.64 0.77
C VAL A 159 -10.13 -19.11 2.07
N TYR A 160 -11.21 -19.72 2.56
CA TYR A 160 -11.80 -19.37 3.86
C TYR A 160 -10.93 -19.84 5.04
N PHE A 161 -10.27 -20.99 4.93
CA PHE A 161 -9.32 -21.46 5.94
C PHE A 161 -8.19 -20.44 6.12
N THR A 162 -7.59 -19.97 5.02
CA THR A 162 -6.54 -18.94 5.06
C THR A 162 -7.04 -17.58 5.56
N ASN A 163 -8.36 -17.29 5.48
CA ASN A 163 -8.94 -16.08 6.04
C ASN A 163 -8.91 -16.13 7.57
N PHE A 164 -9.34 -17.25 8.16
CA PHE A 164 -9.28 -17.43 9.60
C PHE A 164 -7.84 -17.58 10.12
N LEU A 165 -6.96 -18.23 9.37
CA LEU A 165 -5.53 -18.30 9.69
C LEU A 165 -4.89 -16.91 9.73
N ASN A 166 -5.21 -16.04 8.78
CA ASN A 166 -4.75 -14.64 8.77
C ASN A 166 -5.16 -13.85 10.02
N ILE A 167 -6.32 -14.16 10.61
CA ILE A 167 -6.74 -13.53 11.86
C ILE A 167 -5.74 -13.86 13.00
N LEU A 168 -5.21 -15.07 13.06
CA LEU A 168 -4.22 -15.49 14.06
C LEU A 168 -2.83 -14.89 13.82
N LEU A 169 -2.50 -14.62 12.56
CA LEU A 169 -1.22 -13.98 12.19
C LEU A 169 -1.20 -12.50 12.53
N ASN A 170 -2.35 -11.88 12.81
CA ASN A 170 -2.45 -10.45 13.11
C ASN A 170 -1.42 -10.01 14.17
N LYS A 171 -0.62 -8.99 13.84
CA LYS A 171 0.51 -8.45 14.64
C LYS A 171 1.72 -9.37 14.78
N LYS A 172 1.81 -10.45 13.99
CA LYS A 172 2.99 -11.32 13.89
C LYS A 172 3.74 -11.06 12.59
N ASP A 173 4.05 -9.79 12.32
CA ASP A 173 4.69 -9.31 11.07
C ASP A 173 5.91 -10.16 10.68
N LYS A 174 6.75 -10.51 11.65
CA LYS A 174 7.95 -11.34 11.43
C LYS A 174 7.64 -12.70 10.81
N LEU A 175 6.57 -13.37 11.24
CA LEU A 175 6.21 -14.69 10.71
C LEU A 175 5.73 -14.58 9.26
N VAL A 176 4.95 -13.55 8.94
CA VAL A 176 4.43 -13.33 7.58
C VAL A 176 5.57 -12.99 6.62
N ILE A 177 6.52 -12.16 7.06
CA ILE A 177 7.71 -11.82 6.26
C ILE A 177 8.56 -13.08 6.01
N ILE A 178 8.84 -13.87 7.04
CA ILE A 178 9.59 -15.13 6.88
C ILE A 178 8.87 -16.06 5.91
N PHE A 179 7.56 -16.22 6.06
CA PHE A 179 6.76 -17.07 5.16
C PHE A 179 6.83 -16.59 3.70
N GLY A 180 6.72 -15.28 3.46
CA GLY A 180 6.86 -14.72 2.10
C GLY A 180 8.25 -14.86 1.51
N VAL A 181 9.31 -14.68 2.32
CA VAL A 181 10.69 -14.91 1.89
C VAL A 181 10.92 -16.37 1.53
N VAL A 182 10.39 -17.31 2.33
CA VAL A 182 10.50 -18.75 2.04
C VAL A 182 9.75 -19.10 0.75
N LEU A 183 8.51 -18.63 0.55
CA LEU A 183 7.76 -18.89 -0.68
C LEU A 183 8.46 -18.35 -1.94
N THR A 184 9.02 -17.14 -1.86
CA THR A 184 9.75 -16.53 -2.99
C THR A 184 11.06 -17.27 -3.28
N LEU A 185 11.81 -17.66 -2.25
CA LEU A 185 13.02 -18.47 -2.42
C LEU A 185 12.71 -19.82 -3.07
N ILE A 186 11.62 -20.47 -2.66
CA ILE A 186 11.18 -21.73 -3.27
C ILE A 186 10.89 -21.53 -4.77
N LYS A 187 10.15 -20.48 -5.14
CA LYS A 187 9.86 -20.22 -6.56
C LYS A 187 11.11 -19.91 -7.39
N ILE A 188 12.10 -19.23 -6.80
CA ILE A 188 13.41 -18.99 -7.43
C ILE A 188 14.17 -20.30 -7.64
N LEU A 189 14.17 -21.21 -6.65
CA LEU A 189 14.81 -22.51 -6.78
C LEU A 189 14.14 -23.38 -7.85
N GLU A 190 12.82 -23.29 -7.97
CA GLU A 190 12.04 -23.96 -9.01
C GLU A 190 12.35 -23.40 -10.40
N TYR A 191 12.42 -22.07 -10.55
CA TYR A 191 12.82 -21.43 -11.80
C TYR A 191 14.22 -21.85 -12.26
N ASN A 192 15.14 -22.10 -11.31
CA ASN A 192 16.49 -22.59 -11.60
C ASN A 192 16.56 -24.13 -11.76
N ASN A 193 15.43 -24.83 -11.79
CA ASN A 193 15.32 -26.29 -11.88
C ASN A 193 16.07 -27.06 -10.76
N LEU A 194 16.26 -26.45 -9.59
CA LEU A 194 16.96 -27.07 -8.45
C LEU A 194 16.00 -27.87 -7.55
N LEU A 195 14.74 -27.47 -7.47
CA LEU A 195 13.69 -28.13 -6.68
C LEU A 195 12.34 -27.98 -7.40
N ASP A 196 11.63 -29.07 -7.63
CA ASP A 196 10.29 -29.04 -8.22
C ASP A 196 9.22 -29.43 -7.18
N ILE A 197 8.66 -28.42 -6.52
CA ILE A 197 7.56 -28.57 -5.56
C ILE A 197 6.20 -28.59 -6.27
N SER A 198 6.14 -28.14 -7.52
CA SER A 198 4.91 -28.07 -8.30
C SER A 198 4.33 -29.44 -8.59
N LEU A 199 5.17 -30.48 -8.77
CA LEU A 199 4.70 -31.87 -8.94
C LEU A 199 3.88 -32.37 -7.74
N TYR A 200 4.33 -32.11 -6.51
CA TYR A 200 3.60 -32.50 -5.31
C TYR A 200 2.31 -31.68 -5.15
N THR A 201 2.41 -30.39 -5.48
CA THR A 201 1.28 -29.46 -5.40
C THR A 201 0.18 -29.87 -6.37
N GLU A 202 0.53 -30.15 -7.61
CA GLU A 202 -0.37 -30.65 -8.64
C GLU A 202 -1.11 -31.89 -8.18
N SER A 203 -0.38 -32.92 -7.73
CA SER A 203 -0.98 -34.18 -7.28
C SER A 203 -2.01 -33.95 -6.16
N VAL A 204 -1.70 -33.10 -5.18
CA VAL A 204 -2.61 -32.79 -4.08
C VAL A 204 -3.87 -32.08 -4.58
N PHE A 205 -3.75 -31.03 -5.39
CA PHE A 205 -4.93 -30.26 -5.81
C PHE A 205 -5.73 -30.95 -6.92
N TYR A 206 -5.08 -31.70 -7.79
CA TYR A 206 -5.73 -32.50 -8.81
C TYR A 206 -6.52 -33.67 -8.18
N SER A 207 -6.03 -34.27 -7.08
CA SER A 207 -6.75 -35.32 -6.36
C SER A 207 -8.14 -34.87 -5.86
N LEU A 208 -8.33 -33.58 -5.60
CA LEU A 208 -9.62 -33.01 -5.20
C LEU A 208 -10.66 -33.03 -6.34
N TYR A 209 -10.20 -33.08 -7.58
CA TYR A 209 -11.04 -33.30 -8.76
C TYR A 209 -11.27 -34.79 -9.03
N ASP A 210 -10.22 -35.61 -9.01
CA ASP A 210 -10.33 -37.06 -9.28
C ASP A 210 -11.18 -37.78 -8.24
N THR A 211 -11.08 -37.36 -6.99
CA THR A 211 -11.82 -37.93 -5.86
C THR A 211 -12.63 -36.84 -5.15
N PRO A 212 -13.82 -36.47 -5.67
CA PRO A 212 -14.64 -35.38 -5.14
C PRO A 212 -15.02 -35.51 -3.65
N THR A 213 -14.98 -36.72 -3.10
CA THR A 213 -15.21 -36.97 -1.66
C THR A 213 -14.12 -36.35 -0.77
N LEU A 214 -12.94 -36.04 -1.31
CA LEU A 214 -11.86 -35.36 -0.59
C LEU A 214 -12.20 -33.93 -0.18
N VAL A 215 -13.28 -33.31 -0.69
CA VAL A 215 -13.83 -32.01 -0.23
C VAL A 215 -14.05 -32.00 1.29
N ILE A 216 -14.29 -33.15 1.91
CA ILE A 216 -14.46 -33.28 3.36
C ILE A 216 -13.20 -32.82 4.11
N THR A 217 -12.01 -32.99 3.53
CA THR A 217 -10.73 -32.61 4.13
C THR A 217 -10.60 -31.08 4.33
N PRO A 218 -10.71 -30.22 3.30
CA PRO A 218 -10.68 -28.78 3.50
C PRO A 218 -11.88 -28.28 4.32
N LEU A 219 -13.03 -28.95 4.26
CA LEU A 219 -14.18 -28.63 5.12
C LEU A 219 -13.85 -28.86 6.61
N ALA A 220 -13.25 -30.00 6.94
CA ALA A 220 -12.83 -30.33 8.31
C ALA A 220 -11.76 -29.34 8.82
N LEU A 221 -10.78 -28.99 7.99
CA LEU A 221 -9.77 -27.97 8.31
C LEU A 221 -10.40 -26.59 8.58
N LEU A 222 -11.38 -26.19 7.76
CA LEU A 222 -12.10 -24.93 7.93
C LEU A 222 -12.86 -24.89 9.27
N ILE A 223 -13.56 -25.98 9.59
CA ILE A 223 -14.28 -26.12 10.86
C ILE A 223 -13.30 -26.04 12.04
N TYR A 224 -12.18 -26.77 11.96
CA TYR A 224 -11.13 -26.76 12.99
C TYR A 224 -10.58 -25.35 13.23
N ILE A 225 -10.14 -24.65 12.18
CA ILE A 225 -9.53 -23.32 12.33
C ILE A 225 -10.54 -22.30 12.85
N TYR A 226 -11.81 -22.41 12.45
CA TYR A 226 -12.87 -21.55 12.94
C TYR A 226 -13.04 -21.69 14.46
N TYR A 227 -13.13 -22.92 14.97
CA TYR A 227 -13.23 -23.16 16.41
C TYR A 227 -11.97 -22.76 17.17
N TYR A 228 -10.79 -23.00 16.59
CA TYR A 228 -9.52 -22.60 17.19
C TYR A 228 -9.44 -21.07 17.35
N VAL A 229 -9.75 -20.31 16.30
CA VAL A 229 -9.79 -18.83 16.34
C VAL A 229 -10.82 -18.33 17.35
N PHE A 230 -12.03 -18.92 17.35
CA PHE A 230 -13.06 -18.56 18.30
C PHE A 230 -12.60 -18.73 19.76
N ASN A 231 -11.98 -19.88 20.07
CA ASN A 231 -11.47 -20.17 21.40
C ASN A 231 -10.28 -19.28 21.78
N PHE A 232 -9.39 -18.97 20.83
CA PHE A 232 -8.28 -18.05 21.02
C PHE A 232 -8.77 -16.66 21.47
N TYR A 233 -9.75 -16.08 20.77
CA TYR A 233 -10.33 -14.79 21.18
C TYR A 233 -11.17 -14.89 22.45
N ARG A 234 -11.88 -16.00 22.66
CA ARG A 234 -12.64 -16.19 23.90
C ARG A 234 -11.72 -16.15 25.12
N LYS A 235 -10.50 -16.68 25.03
CA LYS A 235 -9.50 -16.62 26.11
C LYS A 235 -8.83 -15.24 26.20
N ASN A 236 -8.42 -14.63 25.08
CA ASN A 236 -7.51 -13.48 25.09
C ASN A 236 -8.17 -12.10 24.99
N LEU A 237 -9.45 -12.01 24.59
CA LEU A 237 -10.12 -10.72 24.40
C LEU A 237 -10.62 -10.17 25.75
N SER A 238 -9.91 -9.24 26.37
CA SER A 238 -10.39 -8.51 27.57
C SER A 238 -10.37 -6.99 27.33
N ILE A 239 -11.01 -6.23 28.21
CA ILE A 239 -10.97 -4.75 28.14
C ILE A 239 -9.53 -4.27 28.43
N ASP A 240 -8.82 -4.97 29.32
CA ASP A 240 -7.51 -4.56 29.83
C ASP A 240 -6.32 -5.00 28.95
N THR A 241 -6.51 -5.88 27.96
CA THR A 241 -5.44 -6.45 27.10
C THR A 241 -4.84 -5.45 26.09
N GLY A 242 -4.83 -4.15 26.42
CA GLY A 242 -4.15 -3.10 25.68
C GLY A 242 -3.85 -1.84 26.48
N LEU A 243 -4.12 -1.81 27.80
CA LEU A 243 -3.86 -0.66 28.69
C LEU A 243 -2.46 -0.65 29.29
N ASN A 244 -1.67 -1.71 29.10
CA ASN A 244 -0.25 -1.71 29.46
C ASN A 244 0.51 -0.79 28.49
N MET A 245 0.55 0.49 28.83
CA MET A 245 1.52 1.43 28.26
C MET A 245 2.90 0.88 28.60
N LYS A 246 3.58 0.29 27.60
CA LYS A 246 5.00 -0.03 27.73
C LYS A 246 5.74 1.30 27.82
N VAL A 247 6.00 1.75 29.04
CA VAL A 247 6.87 2.90 29.30
C VAL A 247 8.27 2.48 28.87
N LYS A 248 8.68 2.92 27.69
CA LYS A 248 10.09 2.85 27.27
C LYS A 248 10.79 4.06 27.86
N GLU A 249 11.91 3.84 28.54
CA GLU A 249 12.79 4.91 29.00
C GLU A 249 13.16 5.83 27.83
N ALA A 250 12.94 7.12 28.01
CA ALA A 250 13.20 8.12 26.98
C ALA A 250 14.71 8.41 26.89
N LYS A 251 15.40 7.84 25.91
CA LYS A 251 16.75 8.29 25.56
C LYS A 251 16.70 9.71 24.99
N MET A 252 17.37 10.65 25.64
CA MET A 252 17.59 12.00 25.08
C MET A 252 18.76 11.96 24.11
N THR A 253 18.47 11.95 22.81
CA THR A 253 19.46 12.25 21.78
C THR A 253 19.53 13.75 21.55
N ASN A 254 20.73 14.31 21.67
CA ASN A 254 20.98 15.73 21.43
C ASN A 254 21.56 15.91 20.01
N TYR A 255 20.90 16.73 19.18
CA TYR A 255 21.27 16.95 17.77
C TYR A 255 21.99 18.29 17.59
N GLN A 256 23.03 18.57 18.39
CA GLN A 256 23.72 19.88 18.39
C GLN A 256 24.33 20.26 17.02
N TRP A 257 24.69 19.28 16.19
CA TRP A 257 25.20 19.52 14.83
C TRP A 257 24.22 20.29 13.91
N LEU A 258 22.91 20.29 14.23
CA LEU A 258 21.90 21.05 13.50
C LEU A 258 21.90 22.54 13.82
N ASP A 259 22.63 23.01 14.84
CA ASP A 259 22.63 24.44 15.22
C ASP A 259 23.20 25.36 14.13
N SER A 260 23.95 24.80 13.17
CA SER A 260 24.40 25.47 11.94
C SER A 260 23.26 26.00 11.06
N PHE A 261 22.04 25.48 11.19
CA PHE A 261 20.86 25.91 10.43
C PHE A 261 20.12 27.13 11.04
N GLY A 262 20.67 27.73 12.10
CA GLY A 262 20.10 28.95 12.72
C GLY A 262 18.72 28.73 13.32
N SER A 263 17.78 29.67 13.11
CA SER A 263 16.42 29.58 13.67
C SER A 263 15.62 28.38 13.16
N ALA A 264 15.95 27.83 11.99
CA ALA A 264 15.33 26.62 11.46
C ALA A 264 15.77 25.34 12.22
N ALA A 265 16.90 25.38 12.93
CA ALA A 265 17.43 24.24 13.67
C ALA A 265 16.44 23.70 14.71
N ILE A 266 15.68 24.58 15.37
CA ILE A 266 14.69 24.21 16.40
C ILE A 266 13.66 23.22 15.81
N PHE A 267 13.17 23.51 14.61
CA PHE A 267 12.19 22.67 13.92
C PHE A 267 12.82 21.39 13.36
N LEU A 268 14.02 21.47 12.75
CA LEU A 268 14.75 20.30 12.25
C LEU A 268 15.04 19.29 13.37
N LYS A 269 15.47 19.76 14.54
CA LYS A 269 15.70 18.91 15.72
C LYS A 269 14.42 18.20 16.15
N ASN A 270 13.28 18.89 16.12
CA ASN A 270 11.99 18.30 16.45
C ASN A 270 11.54 17.27 15.42
N ASP A 271 11.75 17.52 14.13
CA ASP A 271 11.45 16.56 13.07
C ASP A 271 12.32 15.30 13.17
N LEU A 272 13.62 15.42 13.44
CA LEU A 272 14.48 14.24 13.67
C LEU A 272 14.07 13.45 14.91
N ARG A 273 13.68 14.14 15.99
CA ARG A 273 13.09 13.47 17.18
C ARG A 273 11.80 12.75 16.83
N LEU A 274 10.95 13.35 15.99
CA LEU A 274 9.71 12.73 15.54
C LEU A 274 9.99 11.44 14.75
N ILE A 275 10.86 11.51 13.74
CA ILE A 275 11.25 10.35 12.91
C ILE A 275 11.88 9.25 13.77
N THR A 276 12.72 9.61 14.73
CA THR A 276 13.39 8.63 15.59
C THR A 276 12.50 8.08 16.70
N ARG A 277 11.51 8.81 17.22
CA ARG A 277 10.70 8.37 18.37
C ARG A 277 9.35 7.79 17.97
N ALA A 278 8.66 8.39 17.01
CA ALA A 278 7.31 7.98 16.63
C ALA A 278 7.36 6.83 15.61
N LYS A 279 6.73 5.69 15.95
CA LYS A 279 6.70 4.51 15.07
C LYS A 279 6.13 4.84 13.69
N ARG A 280 5.07 5.65 13.63
CA ARG A 280 4.43 6.05 12.38
C ARG A 280 5.32 6.91 11.49
N ALA A 281 5.98 7.92 12.07
CA ALA A 281 6.93 8.78 11.36
C ALA A 281 8.09 7.95 10.81
N ARG A 282 8.71 7.11 11.66
CA ARG A 282 9.79 6.20 11.27
C ARG A 282 9.39 5.29 10.12
N SER A 283 8.24 4.62 10.23
CA SER A 283 7.74 3.70 9.21
C SER A 283 7.53 4.43 7.88
N THR A 284 6.98 5.64 7.92
CA THR A 284 6.79 6.45 6.71
C THR A 284 8.12 6.84 6.07
N THR A 285 9.10 7.27 6.87
CA THR A 285 10.45 7.60 6.38
C THR A 285 11.12 6.38 5.75
N ILE A 286 11.04 5.21 6.39
CA ILE A 286 11.58 3.96 5.84
C ILE A 286 10.89 3.61 4.52
N MET A 287 9.56 3.68 4.46
CA MET A 287 8.81 3.46 3.21
C MET A 287 9.26 4.44 2.13
N GLY A 288 9.40 5.72 2.46
CA GLY A 288 9.90 6.75 1.55
C GLY A 288 11.31 6.48 1.00
N ILE A 289 12.18 5.84 1.78
CA ILE A 289 13.51 5.40 1.33
C ILE A 289 13.41 4.15 0.47
N LEU A 290 12.52 3.20 0.81
CA LEU A 290 12.32 1.98 0.02
C LEU A 290 11.78 2.23 -1.39
N PHE A 291 11.17 3.39 -1.64
CA PHE A 291 10.80 3.83 -3.00
C PHE A 291 12.00 3.92 -3.95
N VAL A 292 13.25 3.94 -3.46
CA VAL A 292 14.43 3.81 -4.31
C VAL A 292 14.37 2.55 -5.18
N PHE A 293 13.75 1.46 -4.72
CA PHE A 293 13.57 0.23 -5.51
C PHE A 293 12.41 0.27 -6.52
N TYR A 294 11.67 1.36 -6.59
CA TYR A 294 10.47 1.46 -7.42
C TYR A 294 10.78 1.41 -8.93
N GLY A 295 11.94 1.92 -9.35
CA GLY A 295 12.40 1.86 -10.74
C GLY A 295 12.55 0.44 -11.27
N PHE A 296 12.91 -0.53 -10.42
CA PHE A 296 13.05 -1.94 -10.82
C PHE A 296 11.77 -2.56 -11.35
N ILE A 297 10.60 -2.10 -10.91
CA ILE A 297 9.32 -2.61 -11.41
C ILE A 297 9.21 -2.31 -12.91
N PHE A 298 9.52 -1.09 -13.33
CA PHE A 298 9.38 -0.70 -14.73
C PHE A 298 10.53 -1.19 -15.59
N MET A 299 11.74 -1.28 -15.04
CA MET A 299 12.88 -1.89 -15.73
C MET A 299 12.66 -3.39 -16.01
N ALA A 300 12.01 -4.12 -15.09
CA ALA A 300 11.72 -5.54 -15.27
C ALA A 300 10.66 -5.81 -16.35
N PHE A 301 9.87 -4.80 -16.73
CA PHE A 301 8.78 -4.90 -17.68
C PHE A 301 8.89 -3.81 -18.76
N ASP A 302 10.11 -3.43 -19.13
CA ASP A 302 10.34 -2.30 -20.05
C ASP A 302 9.69 -2.55 -21.43
N ASP A 303 9.76 -3.78 -21.94
CA ASP A 303 9.11 -4.19 -23.19
C ASP A 303 7.58 -3.95 -23.21
N LEU A 304 6.93 -4.01 -22.03
CA LEU A 304 5.47 -3.85 -21.89
C LEU A 304 5.06 -2.39 -21.68
N TYR A 305 5.83 -1.65 -20.91
CA TYR A 305 5.44 -0.31 -20.45
C TYR A 305 6.11 0.83 -21.24
N GLY A 306 7.21 0.53 -21.92
CA GLY A 306 8.01 1.47 -22.67
C GLY A 306 8.77 2.48 -21.82
N GLU A 307 9.59 3.25 -22.52
CA GLU A 307 10.63 4.12 -21.98
C GLU A 307 10.09 5.23 -21.08
N THR A 308 8.89 5.72 -21.36
CA THR A 308 8.26 6.80 -20.59
C THR A 308 7.86 6.33 -19.19
N MET A 309 7.44 5.06 -19.09
CA MET A 309 7.10 4.45 -17.80
C MET A 309 8.36 4.01 -17.05
N GLU A 310 9.41 3.61 -17.74
CA GLU A 310 10.74 3.43 -17.15
C GLU A 310 11.23 4.73 -16.50
N PHE A 311 11.17 5.86 -17.22
CA PHE A 311 11.48 7.17 -16.67
C PHE A 311 10.60 7.50 -15.45
N PHE A 312 9.30 7.20 -15.51
CA PHE A 312 8.39 7.39 -14.38
C PHE A 312 8.84 6.58 -13.14
N GLY A 313 9.21 5.32 -13.31
CA GLY A 313 9.74 4.48 -12.23
C GLY A 313 11.01 5.07 -11.61
N LEU A 314 11.98 5.47 -12.44
CA LEU A 314 13.23 6.08 -12.01
C LEU A 314 13.00 7.45 -11.35
N PHE A 315 12.04 8.23 -11.82
CA PHE A 315 11.66 9.51 -11.24
C PHE A 315 11.21 9.35 -9.78
N PHE A 316 10.35 8.36 -9.53
CA PHE A 316 9.85 8.05 -8.19
C PHE A 316 10.92 7.51 -7.26
N SER A 317 11.97 6.86 -7.79
CA SER A 317 13.09 6.37 -6.98
C SER A 317 13.79 7.49 -6.20
N THR A 318 13.85 8.68 -6.79
CA THR A 318 14.42 9.88 -6.14
C THR A 318 13.42 10.63 -5.26
N ALA A 319 12.11 10.54 -5.53
CA ALA A 319 11.07 11.37 -4.91
C ALA A 319 10.37 10.75 -3.69
N GLY A 320 10.63 9.47 -3.39
CA GLY A 320 9.87 8.70 -2.40
C GLY A 320 9.73 9.36 -1.03
N PHE A 321 10.82 9.91 -0.49
CA PHE A 321 10.78 10.61 0.80
C PHE A 321 9.93 11.89 0.77
N MET A 322 9.97 12.62 -0.35
CA MET A 322 9.20 13.86 -0.54
C MET A 322 7.70 13.56 -0.56
N PHE A 323 7.26 12.59 -1.38
CA PHE A 323 5.82 12.25 -1.48
C PHE A 323 5.25 11.60 -0.22
N THR A 324 6.07 10.87 0.53
CA THR A 324 5.62 10.16 1.72
C THR A 324 5.68 11.04 2.97
N PHE A 325 6.87 11.35 3.47
CA PHE A 325 7.04 12.07 4.73
C PHE A 325 6.74 13.56 4.57
N CYS A 326 7.34 14.23 3.57
CA CYS A 326 7.15 15.68 3.39
C CYS A 326 5.74 16.03 2.91
N GLY A 327 5.09 15.17 2.13
CA GLY A 327 3.68 15.33 1.73
C GLY A 327 2.69 15.37 2.89
N MET A 328 3.10 14.91 4.07
CA MET A 328 2.29 14.96 5.30
C MET A 328 2.61 16.16 6.21
N VAL A 329 3.52 17.05 5.84
CA VAL A 329 3.74 18.32 6.56
C VAL A 329 2.58 19.29 6.23
N PRO A 330 2.00 20.03 7.20
CA PRO A 330 2.36 20.16 8.61
C PRO A 330 1.61 19.20 9.54
N SER A 331 0.90 18.20 9.01
CA SER A 331 0.06 17.30 9.81
C SER A 331 0.83 16.47 10.83
N TRP A 332 2.13 16.25 10.63
CA TRP A 332 3.03 15.68 11.64
C TRP A 332 3.06 16.47 12.95
N ASP A 333 2.88 17.78 12.85
CA ASP A 333 2.93 18.72 13.94
C ASP A 333 1.55 18.99 14.57
N SER A 334 0.49 18.29 14.12
CA SER A 334 -0.90 18.66 14.41
C SER A 334 -1.22 18.84 15.90
N LYS A 335 -0.65 18.01 16.80
CA LYS A 335 -0.89 18.08 18.25
C LYS A 335 -0.37 19.38 18.88
N HIS A 336 0.78 19.87 18.43
CA HIS A 336 1.44 21.07 18.99
C HIS A 336 1.35 22.29 18.07
N TYR A 337 0.73 22.14 16.90
CA TYR A 337 0.55 23.19 15.92
C TYR A 337 -0.08 24.47 16.50
N PRO A 338 -1.15 24.41 17.33
CA PRO A 338 -1.72 25.62 17.93
C PRO A 338 -0.72 26.37 18.81
N LEU A 339 0.09 25.65 19.59
CA LEU A 339 1.12 26.26 20.45
C LEU A 339 2.18 26.95 19.60
N MET A 340 2.73 26.27 18.59
CA MET A 340 3.73 26.85 17.69
C MET A 340 3.24 28.13 17.01
N MET A 341 1.96 28.18 16.67
CA MET A 341 1.33 29.32 16.01
C MET A 341 1.08 30.53 16.91
N CYS A 342 1.26 30.37 18.23
CA CYS A 342 1.19 31.44 19.24
C CYS A 342 2.57 31.89 19.75
N GLN A 343 3.63 31.13 19.46
CA GLN A 343 4.99 31.51 19.83
C GLN A 343 5.52 32.63 18.93
N ASN A 344 6.52 33.38 19.42
CA ASN A 344 7.22 34.40 18.65
C ASN A 344 8.23 33.77 17.67
N ILE A 345 7.75 32.92 16.75
CA ILE A 345 8.56 32.26 15.74
C ILE A 345 8.07 32.67 14.35
N THR A 346 9.00 32.98 13.45
CA THR A 346 8.61 33.36 12.09
C THR A 346 8.11 32.15 11.32
N TYR A 347 7.00 32.34 10.62
CA TYR A 347 6.43 31.30 9.75
C TYR A 347 7.39 30.89 8.63
N LEU A 348 8.26 31.83 8.22
CA LEU A 348 9.30 31.59 7.23
C LEU A 348 10.30 30.54 7.71
N ASP A 349 10.72 30.61 8.97
CA ASP A 349 11.69 29.66 9.53
C ASP A 349 11.11 28.25 9.65
N TYR A 350 9.82 28.15 9.98
CA TYR A 350 9.09 26.88 9.91
C TYR A 350 9.11 26.28 8.51
N ILE A 351 8.71 27.05 7.48
CA ILE A 351 8.68 26.57 6.09
C ILE A 351 10.08 26.21 5.61
N LYS A 352 11.10 27.03 5.91
CA LYS A 352 12.50 26.76 5.58
C LYS A 352 12.98 25.45 6.18
N SER A 353 12.69 25.19 7.45
CA SER A 353 13.03 23.92 8.11
C SER A 353 12.44 22.72 7.37
N LYS A 354 11.15 22.77 7.03
CA LYS A 354 10.48 21.65 6.35
C LYS A 354 11.01 21.45 4.93
N TRP A 355 11.37 22.54 4.25
CA TRP A 355 12.04 22.50 2.97
C TRP A 355 13.43 21.87 3.06
N TYR A 356 14.27 22.28 4.01
CA TYR A 356 15.60 21.68 4.21
C TYR A 356 15.49 20.18 4.46
N LEU A 357 14.52 19.75 5.25
CA LEU A 357 14.28 18.33 5.52
C LEU A 357 13.96 17.56 4.22
N GLY A 358 13.05 18.07 3.39
CA GLY A 358 12.72 17.47 2.09
C GLY A 358 13.89 17.50 1.11
N PHE A 359 14.65 18.59 1.09
CA PHE A 359 15.82 18.77 0.23
C PHE A 359 16.92 17.76 0.56
N VAL A 360 17.31 17.64 1.84
CA VAL A 360 18.31 16.67 2.30
C VAL A 360 17.84 15.24 2.06
N GLY A 361 16.57 14.95 2.37
CA GLY A 361 16.01 13.62 2.13
C GLY A 361 16.00 13.21 0.66
N THR A 362 15.72 14.15 -0.25
CA THR A 362 15.74 13.91 -1.70
C THR A 362 17.17 13.71 -2.21
N ILE A 363 18.16 14.48 -1.71
CA ILE A 363 19.57 14.24 -2.04
C ILE A 363 19.97 12.84 -1.59
N PHE A 364 19.60 12.44 -0.38
CA PHE A 364 19.93 11.12 0.15
C PHE A 364 19.32 9.99 -0.71
N THR A 365 18.04 10.07 -1.06
CA THR A 365 17.39 9.06 -1.92
C THR A 365 17.95 9.06 -3.34
N THR A 366 18.32 10.22 -3.89
CA THR A 366 18.96 10.33 -5.21
C THR A 366 20.35 9.67 -5.20
N LEU A 367 21.18 9.93 -4.18
CA LEU A 367 22.48 9.29 -4.03
C LEU A 367 22.36 7.77 -3.87
N LEU A 368 21.40 7.31 -3.06
CA LEU A 368 21.15 5.88 -2.90
C LEU A 368 20.69 5.23 -4.21
N SER A 369 19.83 5.92 -4.96
CA SER A 369 19.39 5.48 -6.29
C SER A 369 20.57 5.42 -7.26
N LEU A 370 21.45 6.42 -7.28
CA LEU A 370 22.64 6.41 -8.14
C LEU A 370 23.52 5.19 -7.89
N ILE A 371 23.77 4.84 -6.62
CA ILE A 371 24.57 3.65 -6.27
C ILE A 371 23.94 2.37 -6.84
N ILE A 372 22.62 2.26 -6.80
CA ILE A 372 21.90 1.06 -7.25
C ILE A 372 21.79 0.98 -8.76
N TYR A 373 21.35 2.06 -9.41
CA TYR A 373 21.01 2.05 -10.83
C TYR A 373 22.20 2.33 -11.75
N SER A 374 23.30 2.90 -11.25
CA SER A 374 24.51 3.11 -12.06
C SER A 374 25.08 1.82 -12.64
N TYR A 375 24.82 0.67 -12.00
CA TYR A 375 25.20 -0.65 -12.48
C TYR A 375 24.56 -1.01 -13.84
N PHE A 376 23.36 -0.51 -14.14
CA PHE A 376 22.60 -0.89 -15.33
C PHE A 376 22.95 -0.06 -16.57
N GLY A 377 23.69 1.05 -16.41
CA GLY A 377 24.18 1.84 -17.55
C GLY A 377 24.16 3.34 -17.31
N PHE A 378 24.76 4.06 -18.25
CA PHE A 378 24.94 5.51 -18.18
C PHE A 378 23.62 6.29 -18.28
N TYR A 379 22.65 5.79 -19.06
CA TYR A 379 21.33 6.38 -19.17
C TYR A 379 20.64 6.55 -17.80
N TYR A 380 20.66 5.50 -16.98
CA TYR A 380 20.07 5.51 -15.64
C TYR A 380 20.69 6.57 -14.72
N VAL A 381 22.01 6.77 -14.81
CA VAL A 381 22.72 7.81 -14.05
C VAL A 381 22.20 9.19 -14.44
N VAL A 382 22.09 9.46 -15.74
CA VAL A 382 21.60 10.76 -16.24
C VAL A 382 20.15 11.00 -15.82
N VAL A 383 19.28 10.01 -15.98
CA VAL A 383 17.87 10.10 -15.60
C VAL A 383 17.70 10.39 -14.11
N ILE A 384 18.43 9.67 -13.24
CA ILE A 384 18.33 9.85 -11.79
C ILE A 384 18.82 11.23 -11.36
N VAL A 385 19.90 11.74 -11.96
CA VAL A 385 20.37 13.11 -11.68
C VAL A 385 19.29 14.12 -12.10
N CYS A 386 18.75 13.99 -13.31
CA CYS A 386 17.74 14.91 -13.83
C CYS A 386 16.43 14.86 -13.03
N ALA A 387 15.97 13.66 -12.70
CA ALA A 387 14.81 13.45 -11.84
C ALA A 387 15.03 14.02 -10.44
N GLY A 388 16.20 13.78 -9.85
CA GLY A 388 16.59 14.36 -8.56
C GLY A 388 16.56 15.88 -8.58
N LEU A 389 17.09 16.51 -9.64
CA LEU A 389 17.06 17.96 -9.82
C LEU A 389 15.64 18.51 -9.93
N TYR A 390 14.76 17.84 -10.69
CA TYR A 390 13.34 18.20 -10.74
C TYR A 390 12.66 18.06 -9.38
N ASN A 391 12.96 16.99 -8.65
CA ASN A 391 12.40 16.77 -7.33
C ASN A 391 12.85 17.80 -6.30
N LEU A 392 14.12 18.22 -6.37
CA LEU A 392 14.67 19.30 -5.55
C LEU A 392 14.11 20.67 -5.92
N GLY A 393 13.92 20.94 -7.21
CA GLY A 393 13.58 22.26 -7.73
C GLY A 393 12.10 22.56 -7.94
N VAL A 394 11.26 21.55 -8.15
CA VAL A 394 9.83 21.75 -8.34
C VAL A 394 9.06 21.04 -7.23
N ASN A 395 9.26 19.73 -7.08
CA ASN A 395 8.45 18.95 -6.15
C ASN A 395 8.67 19.34 -4.69
N SER A 396 9.86 19.81 -4.30
CA SER A 396 10.11 20.29 -2.95
C SER A 396 9.23 21.47 -2.55
N TYR A 397 8.91 22.35 -3.49
CA TYR A 397 8.09 23.52 -3.23
C TYR A 397 6.60 23.20 -3.33
N THR A 398 6.20 22.47 -4.37
CA THR A 398 4.79 22.12 -4.59
C THR A 398 4.27 21.17 -3.50
N THR A 399 5.11 20.26 -2.99
CA THR A 399 4.75 19.38 -1.88
C THR A 399 4.47 20.17 -0.61
N LEU A 400 5.34 21.14 -0.29
CA LEU A 400 5.10 22.05 0.83
C LEU A 400 3.86 22.92 0.61
N TRP A 401 3.66 23.41 -0.61
CA TRP A 401 2.49 24.21 -0.93
C TRP A 401 1.19 23.42 -0.76
N SER A 402 1.17 22.17 -1.21
CA SER A 402 0.07 21.22 -0.98
C SER A 402 -0.16 21.01 0.53
N GLY A 403 0.92 20.90 1.30
CA GLY A 403 0.86 20.80 2.76
C GLY A 403 0.02 21.87 3.45
N ALA A 404 0.00 23.11 2.95
CA ALA A 404 -0.82 24.20 3.51
C ALA A 404 -2.33 23.91 3.54
N PHE A 405 -2.79 23.01 2.67
CA PHE A 405 -4.18 22.58 2.55
C PHE A 405 -4.46 21.29 3.31
N ASN A 406 -3.46 20.62 3.88
CA ASN A 406 -3.67 19.40 4.64
C ASN A 406 -4.36 19.73 5.98
N ARG A 407 -5.47 19.05 6.27
CA ARG A 407 -6.31 19.25 7.46
C ARG A 407 -6.48 18.02 8.31
N THR A 408 -5.62 17.04 8.08
CA THR A 408 -5.78 15.73 8.70
C THR A 408 -4.81 15.61 9.86
N ALA A 409 -5.31 15.54 11.10
CA ALA A 409 -4.44 15.32 12.25
C ALA A 409 -3.79 13.92 12.18
N ILE A 410 -2.52 13.83 12.54
CA ILE A 410 -1.81 12.56 12.60
C ILE A 410 -1.74 12.09 14.05
N ASP A 411 -2.31 10.91 14.27
CA ASP A 411 -2.07 10.17 15.49
C ASP A 411 -0.76 9.38 15.35
N LEU A 412 0.21 9.72 16.19
CA LEU A 412 1.58 9.20 16.20
C LEU A 412 1.66 7.80 16.81
N ASP A 413 0.71 7.46 17.69
CA ASP A 413 0.71 6.23 18.47
C ASP A 413 -0.05 5.11 17.76
N SER A 414 -0.98 5.45 16.87
CA SER A 414 -1.68 4.45 16.05
C SER A 414 -0.90 4.08 14.79
N ASN A 415 -0.62 2.78 14.67
CA ASN A 415 -0.04 2.17 13.48
C ASN A 415 -1.08 2.03 12.34
N LYS A 416 -2.02 2.97 12.24
CA LYS A 416 -3.00 2.96 11.15
C LYS A 416 -2.23 3.25 9.86
N ASN A 417 -2.20 2.25 8.98
CA ASN A 417 -1.42 2.15 7.73
C ASN A 417 -1.12 3.50 7.06
N ALA A 418 0.12 3.65 6.58
CA ALA A 418 0.62 4.80 5.82
C ALA A 418 -0.28 5.19 4.62
N PHE A 419 -1.07 4.25 4.09
CA PHE A 419 -2.00 4.45 2.98
C PHE A 419 -3.50 4.39 3.35
N GLY A 420 -3.85 4.12 4.60
CA GLY A 420 -5.19 3.60 4.93
C GLY A 420 -5.96 4.32 6.02
N ASP A 421 -5.56 5.52 6.43
CA ASP A 421 -6.46 6.33 7.24
C ASP A 421 -7.57 6.88 6.35
N LYS A 422 -8.83 6.61 6.72
CA LYS A 422 -10.01 7.35 6.22
C LYS A 422 -9.81 8.83 6.56
N LYS A 423 -9.15 9.57 5.69
CA LYS A 423 -8.75 10.96 5.91
C LYS A 423 -9.16 11.77 4.70
N SER A 424 -9.68 12.97 4.97
CA SER A 424 -10.15 13.90 3.97
C SER A 424 -9.02 14.21 3.01
N PHE A 425 -9.08 13.60 1.82
CA PHE A 425 -8.35 14.10 0.67
C PHE A 425 -8.91 15.49 0.40
N ASN A 426 -8.12 16.52 0.68
CA ASN A 426 -8.50 17.86 0.31
C ASN A 426 -8.39 17.96 -1.21
N SER A 427 -9.46 18.31 -1.90
CA SER A 427 -9.45 18.43 -3.37
C SER A 427 -8.33 19.36 -3.87
N LYS A 428 -7.93 20.36 -3.06
CA LYS A 428 -6.81 21.25 -3.36
C LYS A 428 -5.44 20.55 -3.25
N THR A 429 -5.26 19.62 -2.31
CA THR A 429 -4.02 18.84 -2.23
C THR A 429 -3.89 17.89 -3.42
N LEU A 430 -5.00 17.28 -3.85
CA LEU A 430 -5.01 16.40 -5.03
C LEU A 430 -4.66 17.15 -6.31
N LEU A 431 -5.27 18.33 -6.51
CA LEU A 431 -4.97 19.18 -7.66
C LEU A 431 -3.48 19.58 -7.71
N LEU A 432 -2.87 19.82 -6.56
CA LEU A 432 -1.44 20.17 -6.47
C LEU A 432 -0.49 18.98 -6.61
N VAL A 433 -0.97 17.74 -6.49
CA VAL A 433 -0.19 16.52 -6.78
C VAL A 433 -0.12 16.26 -8.28
N ILE A 434 -1.13 16.68 -9.05
CA ILE A 434 -1.15 16.48 -10.52
C ILE A 434 0.10 17.07 -11.20
N PRO A 435 0.48 18.36 -10.99
CA PRO A 435 1.70 18.91 -11.56
C PRO A 435 2.99 18.21 -11.08
N GLN A 436 2.96 17.56 -9.92
CA GLN A 436 4.14 16.90 -9.36
C GLN A 436 4.47 15.59 -10.08
N LEU A 437 3.43 14.93 -10.60
CA LEU A 437 3.53 13.61 -11.22
C LEU A 437 3.41 13.67 -12.74
N ILE A 438 2.44 14.44 -13.24
CA ILE A 438 2.10 14.46 -14.66
C ILE A 438 3.06 15.37 -15.43
N LEU A 439 3.44 16.53 -14.90
CA LEU A 439 4.30 17.47 -15.62
C LEU A 439 5.65 16.87 -16.06
N PRO A 440 6.45 16.23 -15.17
CA PRO A 440 7.74 15.67 -15.59
C PRO A 440 7.55 14.51 -16.57
N TRP A 441 6.49 13.71 -16.40
CA TRP A 441 6.15 12.61 -17.31
C TRP A 441 5.76 13.11 -18.71
N VAL A 442 4.89 14.12 -18.79
CA VAL A 442 4.46 14.74 -20.06
C VAL A 442 5.63 15.40 -20.78
N VAL A 443 6.46 16.15 -20.05
CA VAL A 443 7.65 16.79 -20.64
C VAL A 443 8.61 15.73 -21.18
N PHE A 444 8.87 14.67 -20.41
CA PHE A 444 9.72 13.58 -20.88
C PHE A 444 9.12 12.94 -22.14
N TYR A 445 7.85 12.53 -22.10
CA TYR A 445 7.16 11.89 -23.22
C TYR A 445 7.27 12.66 -24.53
N PHE A 446 6.87 13.94 -24.55
CA PHE A 446 6.89 14.72 -25.78
C PHE A 446 8.30 15.02 -26.29
N VAL A 447 9.26 15.24 -25.39
CA VAL A 447 10.64 15.57 -25.78
C VAL A 447 11.39 14.31 -26.21
N SER A 448 11.19 13.17 -25.54
CA SER A 448 11.81 11.90 -25.94
C SER A 448 11.27 11.40 -27.27
N ASP A 449 9.96 11.54 -27.51
CA ASP A 449 9.31 11.16 -28.77
C ASP A 449 9.79 12.02 -29.96
N SER A 450 10.01 13.32 -29.72
CA SER A 450 10.48 14.24 -30.77
C SER A 450 12.00 14.19 -31.01
N TYR A 451 12.78 13.74 -30.03
CA TYR A 451 14.24 13.76 -30.06
C TYR A 451 14.83 12.43 -29.58
N ASP A 452 15.33 12.38 -28.36
CA ASP A 452 15.97 11.21 -27.76
C ASP A 452 15.74 11.20 -26.24
N LYS A 453 15.83 10.02 -25.63
CA LYS A 453 15.59 9.80 -24.20
C LYS A 453 16.50 10.63 -23.31
N PHE A 454 17.77 10.84 -23.71
CA PHE A 454 18.68 11.68 -22.94
C PHE A 454 18.21 13.14 -22.94
N ILE A 455 17.78 13.65 -24.10
CA ILE A 455 17.28 15.02 -24.24
C ILE A 455 15.99 15.21 -23.43
N GLY A 456 15.10 14.21 -23.43
CA GLY A 456 13.92 14.18 -22.58
C GLY A 456 14.27 14.30 -21.09
N ALA A 457 15.25 13.52 -20.62
CA ALA A 457 15.72 13.61 -19.24
C ALA A 457 16.34 14.98 -18.92
N TYR A 458 17.20 15.52 -19.79
CA TYR A 458 17.81 16.82 -19.60
C TYR A 458 16.77 17.94 -19.54
N ALA A 459 15.73 17.91 -20.37
CA ALA A 459 14.65 18.89 -20.34
C ALA A 459 13.97 18.94 -18.96
N VAL A 460 13.68 17.77 -18.38
CA VAL A 460 13.12 17.69 -17.01
C VAL A 460 14.11 18.21 -15.97
N GLY A 461 15.39 17.86 -16.08
CA GLY A 461 16.45 18.34 -15.19
C GLY A 461 16.61 19.87 -15.22
N ILE A 462 16.56 20.48 -16.41
CA ILE A 462 16.64 21.93 -16.63
C ILE A 462 15.47 22.64 -15.96
N ILE A 463 14.23 22.13 -16.11
CA ILE A 463 13.06 22.67 -15.41
C ILE A 463 13.27 22.63 -13.89
N GLY A 464 13.85 21.53 -13.38
CA GLY A 464 14.27 21.41 -11.99
C GLY A 464 15.23 22.51 -11.56
N ILE A 465 16.31 22.72 -12.31
CA ILE A 465 17.30 23.77 -12.03
C ILE A 465 16.64 25.16 -12.01
N PHE A 466 15.80 25.48 -12.98
CA PHE A 466 15.04 26.74 -12.99
C PHE A 466 14.16 26.89 -11.74
N GLY A 467 13.50 25.82 -11.31
CA GLY A 467 12.72 25.80 -10.07
C GLY A 467 13.53 26.19 -8.84
N ILE A 468 14.77 25.70 -8.72
CA ILE A 468 15.68 26.04 -7.60
C ILE A 468 15.96 27.54 -7.55
N PHE A 469 16.18 28.19 -8.71
CA PHE A 469 16.41 29.64 -8.77
C PHE A 469 15.17 30.45 -8.37
N LEU A 470 13.96 29.93 -8.64
CA LEU A 470 12.69 30.58 -8.29
C LEU A 470 12.30 30.45 -6.80
N ARG A 471 13.14 29.83 -5.96
CA ARG A 471 12.90 29.60 -4.53
C ARG A 471 12.29 30.79 -3.81
N ASN A 472 12.90 31.97 -3.93
CA ASN A 472 12.48 33.15 -3.16
C ASN A 472 11.07 33.63 -3.55
N MET A 473 10.71 33.51 -4.83
CA MET A 473 9.38 33.86 -5.33
C MET A 473 8.35 32.84 -4.83
N ILE A 474 8.64 31.56 -4.98
CA ILE A 474 7.72 30.48 -4.58
C ILE A 474 7.50 30.49 -3.07
N PHE A 475 8.54 30.74 -2.26
CA PHE A 475 8.41 30.86 -0.80
C PHE A 475 7.46 31.97 -0.37
N LYS A 476 7.40 33.11 -1.09
CA LYS A 476 6.42 34.16 -0.79
C LYS A 476 4.98 33.68 -1.01
N ILE A 477 4.74 32.92 -2.08
CA ILE A 477 3.43 32.32 -2.39
C ILE A 477 3.04 31.30 -1.33
N ILE A 478 3.95 30.39 -0.98
CA ILE A 478 3.75 29.38 0.06
C ILE A 478 3.44 30.06 1.39
N LEU A 479 4.25 31.05 1.80
CA LEU A 479 4.06 31.77 3.06
C LEU A 479 2.71 32.51 3.12
N LYS A 480 2.29 33.16 2.02
CA LYS A 480 0.95 33.79 1.93
C LYS A 480 -0.15 32.74 2.09
N THR A 481 -0.01 31.58 1.44
CA THR A 481 -0.99 30.49 1.50
C THR A 481 -1.11 29.95 2.92
N TYR A 482 0.01 29.61 3.56
CA TYR A 482 0.02 29.10 4.94
C TYR A 482 -0.57 30.10 5.94
N LYS A 483 -0.26 31.40 5.80
CA LYS A 483 -0.89 32.46 6.63
C LYS A 483 -2.40 32.51 6.45
N SER A 484 -2.90 32.44 5.21
CA SER A 484 -4.34 32.43 4.92
C SER A 484 -5.05 31.20 5.50
N GLN A 485 -4.38 30.05 5.50
CA GLN A 485 -4.95 28.78 5.94
C GLN A 485 -4.77 28.51 7.44
N LYS A 486 -3.98 29.34 8.16
CA LYS A 486 -3.56 29.16 9.57
C LYS A 486 -4.73 28.76 10.48
N TYR A 487 -5.77 29.59 10.57
CA TYR A 487 -6.89 29.37 11.50
C TYR A 487 -7.68 28.11 11.17
N SER A 488 -7.88 27.87 9.88
CA SER A 488 -8.61 26.71 9.39
C SER A 488 -7.82 25.39 9.54
N ALA A 489 -6.49 25.46 9.63
CA ALA A 489 -5.65 24.33 10.02
C ALA A 489 -5.71 24.07 11.54
N ILE A 490 -5.65 25.13 12.35
CA ILE A 490 -5.78 25.04 13.82
C ILE A 490 -7.13 24.43 14.21
N SER A 491 -8.24 24.87 13.59
CA SER A 491 -9.56 24.33 13.87
C SER A 491 -9.66 22.84 13.52
N ALA A 492 -9.14 22.46 12.34
CA ALA A 492 -9.16 21.07 11.90
C ALA A 492 -8.31 20.15 12.79
N TYR A 493 -7.15 20.60 13.24
CA TYR A 493 -6.28 19.79 14.12
C TYR A 493 -6.80 19.65 15.55
N LYS A 494 -7.71 20.53 16.00
CA LYS A 494 -8.40 20.38 17.29
C LYS A 494 -9.55 19.36 17.25
N GLN A 495 -10.07 19.03 16.07
CA GLN A 495 -11.14 18.05 15.93
C GLN A 495 -10.55 16.63 16.07
N THR A 496 -10.56 16.11 17.29
CA THR A 496 -10.31 14.69 17.56
C THR A 496 -11.54 13.89 17.16
N ASN A 497 -11.47 13.19 16.04
CA ASN A 497 -12.45 12.14 15.69
C ASN A 497 -12.21 10.85 16.48
#